data_AF-A0AA40SZ83-F1
#
_entry.id   AF-A0AA40SZ83-F1
#
_cell.length_a   1.000
_cell.length_b   1.000
_cell.length_c   1.000
_cell.angle_alpha   90.00
_cell.angle_beta   90.00
_cell.angle_gamma   90.00
#
_symmetry.space_group_name_H-M   'P 1'
#
loop_
_entity.id
_entity.type
_entity.pdbx_description
1 polymer ?
#
loop_
_entity_poly.entity_id
_entity_poly.type
_entity_poly.pdbx_seq_one_letter_code
_entity_poly.pdbx_strand_id
1 'polypeptide(L)'
;MMFGSTQSESGDNKWRRQLDKFVKANQPELAALFWGLWLENGDSQGTIGIDLQPTPHFVYCPKEQIEKLNTKVENRLQEILGIVENHKPEVEVVMIGIGSGEIKLIQFAPEPSPPACFEQLGKDVDNLLELLEQRMNEQLQS
;
A
#
# COMPACT_ATOMS: atom_id res chain seq x y z
N MET A 1 8.07 10.32 -37.42
CA MET A 1 7.87 9.70 -36.10
C MET A 1 6.95 10.61 -35.32
N MET A 2 5.70 10.20 -35.12
CA MET A 2 4.76 10.92 -34.24
C MET A 2 4.75 10.13 -32.93
N PHE A 3 5.35 10.69 -31.88
CA PHE A 3 5.22 10.15 -30.53
C PHE A 3 3.75 10.31 -30.12
N GLY A 4 3.12 9.18 -29.79
CA GLY A 4 1.71 9.08 -29.50
C GLY A 4 1.28 10.04 -28.40
N SER A 5 0.29 10.85 -28.74
CA SER A 5 -0.86 11.24 -27.90
C SER A 5 -0.61 11.22 -26.39
N THR A 6 -0.52 12.44 -25.83
CA THR A 6 -0.83 12.73 -24.42
C THR A 6 -2.06 11.96 -24.00
N GLN A 7 -1.87 10.91 -23.21
CA GLN A 7 -2.96 10.11 -22.66
C GLN A 7 -3.78 11.06 -21.78
N SER A 8 -4.99 11.35 -22.26
CA SER A 8 -6.01 12.14 -21.59
C SER A 8 -6.11 11.75 -20.11
N GLU A 9 -6.23 12.74 -19.24
CA GLU A 9 -6.51 12.57 -17.81
C GLU A 9 -7.88 11.90 -17.61
N SER A 10 -7.95 10.58 -17.80
CA SER A 10 -9.10 9.77 -17.43
C SER A 10 -9.14 9.62 -15.90
N GLY A 11 -10.34 9.40 -15.34
CA GLY A 11 -10.56 9.20 -13.90
C GLY A 11 -9.66 8.14 -13.25
N ASP A 12 -9.13 7.19 -14.03
CA ASP A 12 -8.17 6.16 -13.61
C ASP A 12 -6.88 6.74 -13.03
N ASN A 13 -6.48 7.95 -13.41
CA ASN A 13 -5.31 8.61 -12.84
C ASN A 13 -5.61 9.39 -11.55
N LYS A 14 -6.89 9.71 -11.25
CA LYS A 14 -7.22 10.54 -10.07
C LYS A 14 -6.91 9.78 -8.79
N TRP A 15 -7.41 8.56 -8.64
CA TRP A 15 -7.22 7.75 -7.43
C TRP A 15 -5.73 7.45 -7.19
N ARG A 16 -4.98 7.15 -8.26
CA ARG A 16 -3.53 6.88 -8.18
C ARG A 16 -2.77 8.08 -7.63
N ARG A 17 -3.10 9.29 -8.10
CA ARG A 17 -2.49 10.55 -7.65
C ARG A 17 -2.90 10.90 -6.22
N GLN A 18 -4.16 10.69 -5.85
CA GLN A 18 -4.63 10.93 -4.48
C GLN A 18 -3.95 9.96 -3.50
N LEU A 19 -3.84 8.68 -3.87
CA LEU A 19 -3.10 7.69 -3.10
C LEU A 19 -1.62 8.06 -2.95
N ASP A 20 -0.95 8.51 -4.01
CA ASP A 20 0.44 8.99 -3.92
C ASP A 20 0.60 10.17 -2.96
N LYS A 21 -0.35 11.11 -2.98
CA LYS A 21 -0.35 12.25 -2.06
C LYS A 21 -0.53 11.78 -0.62
N PHE A 22 -1.48 10.87 -0.38
CA PHE A 22 -1.71 10.29 0.93
C PHE A 22 -0.47 9.57 1.45
N VAL A 23 0.16 8.72 0.63
CA VAL A 23 1.37 7.99 1.02
C VAL A 23 2.50 8.96 1.37
N LYS A 24 2.75 9.97 0.52
CA LYS A 24 3.80 10.97 0.77
C LYS A 24 3.56 11.78 2.05
N ALA A 25 2.30 12.09 2.35
CA ALA A 25 1.95 12.89 3.53
C ALA A 25 2.02 12.11 4.85
N ASN A 26 2.01 10.77 4.80
CA ASN A 26 1.88 9.91 5.97
C ASN A 26 2.96 8.82 6.03
N GLN A 27 4.13 9.01 5.40
CA GLN A 27 5.17 7.98 5.34
C GLN A 27 5.59 7.43 6.71
N PRO A 28 5.84 8.25 7.75
CA PRO A 28 6.26 7.73 9.06
C PRO A 28 5.18 6.87 9.72
N GLU A 29 3.92 7.33 9.70
CA GLU A 29 2.80 6.58 10.27
C GLU A 29 2.51 5.30 9.47
N LEU A 30 2.60 5.35 8.14
CA LEU A 30 2.46 4.15 7.30
C LEU A 30 3.57 3.15 7.54
N ALA A 31 4.81 3.61 7.72
CA ALA A 31 5.95 2.76 8.04
C ALA A 31 5.78 2.09 9.41
N ALA A 32 5.33 2.84 10.42
CA ALA A 32 5.01 2.30 11.72
C ALA A 32 3.88 1.27 11.67
N LEU A 33 2.77 1.61 10.99
CA LEU A 33 1.63 0.70 10.84
C LEU A 33 2.06 -0.59 10.12
N PHE A 34 2.80 -0.45 9.03
CA PHE A 34 3.32 -1.58 8.26
C PHE A 34 4.16 -2.51 9.12
N TRP A 35 5.09 -1.96 9.89
CA TRP A 35 5.93 -2.74 10.81
C TRP A 35 5.13 -3.39 11.94
N GLY A 36 4.21 -2.65 12.57
CA GLY A 36 3.38 -3.17 13.65
C GLY A 36 2.53 -4.36 13.20
N LEU A 37 1.86 -4.23 12.06
CA LEU A 37 1.08 -5.33 11.46
C LEU A 37 1.98 -6.49 11.01
N TRP A 38 3.20 -6.23 10.54
CA TRP A 38 4.17 -7.28 10.23
C TRP A 38 4.53 -8.13 11.46
N LEU A 39 4.77 -7.47 12.61
CA LEU A 39 5.04 -8.15 13.88
C LEU A 39 3.85 -9.00 14.36
N GLU A 40 2.63 -8.47 14.29
CA GLU A 40 1.41 -9.19 14.69
C GLU A 40 1.13 -10.41 13.81
N ASN A 41 1.42 -10.30 12.52
CA ASN A 41 1.21 -11.36 11.55
C ASN A 41 2.29 -12.46 11.62
N GLY A 42 3.32 -12.32 12.46
CA GLY A 42 4.27 -13.38 12.78
C GLY A 42 5.01 -13.97 11.58
N ASP A 43 5.43 -13.13 10.63
CA ASP A 43 6.13 -13.55 9.38
C ASP A 43 5.23 -14.37 8.42
N SER A 44 3.91 -14.29 8.57
CA SER A 44 2.99 -14.84 7.58
C SER A 44 3.11 -14.08 6.26
N GLN A 45 3.58 -14.81 5.24
CA GLN A 45 3.89 -14.33 3.90
C GLN A 45 2.70 -13.58 3.30
N GLY A 46 2.81 -12.26 3.21
CA GLY A 46 1.77 -11.35 2.75
C GLY A 46 2.22 -9.90 2.84
N THR A 47 1.34 -8.99 2.47
CA THR A 47 1.54 -7.55 2.57
C THR A 47 0.23 -6.89 3.02
N ILE A 48 0.27 -5.58 3.26
CA ILE A 48 -0.91 -4.79 3.60
C ILE A 48 -1.38 -4.08 2.34
N GLY A 49 -2.66 -4.16 2.08
CA GLY A 49 -3.33 -3.43 1.02
C GLY A 49 -4.09 -2.22 1.53
N ILE A 50 -4.36 -1.29 0.62
CA ILE A 50 -5.33 -0.21 0.79
C ILE A 50 -6.44 -0.46 -0.23
N ASP A 51 -7.61 -0.88 0.22
CA ASP A 51 -8.79 -0.98 -0.63
C ASP A 51 -9.52 0.37 -0.63
N LEU A 52 -9.67 0.96 -1.82
CA LEU A 52 -10.27 2.27 -2.00
C LEU A 52 -11.81 2.23 -2.07
N GLN A 53 -12.42 1.04 -2.11
CA GLN A 53 -13.86 0.89 -2.31
C GLN A 53 -14.54 0.05 -1.21
N PRO A 54 -15.81 0.36 -0.87
CA PRO A 54 -16.55 1.58 -1.18
C PRO A 54 -16.00 2.81 -0.41
N THR A 55 -15.31 2.58 0.70
CA THR A 55 -14.61 3.57 1.51
C THR A 55 -13.15 3.12 1.72
N PRO A 56 -12.16 4.01 1.56
CA PRO A 56 -10.76 3.67 1.80
C PRO A 56 -10.50 3.05 3.18
N HIS A 57 -9.91 1.85 3.20
CA HIS A 57 -9.56 1.12 4.41
C HIS A 57 -8.35 0.19 4.15
N PHE A 58 -7.65 -0.22 5.22
CA PHE A 58 -6.58 -1.20 5.08
C PHE A 58 -7.13 -2.61 5.07
N VAL A 59 -6.48 -3.48 4.30
CA VAL A 59 -6.81 -4.90 4.21
C VAL A 59 -5.55 -5.73 4.29
N TYR A 60 -5.60 -6.87 4.95
CA TYR A 60 -4.51 -7.83 4.86
C TYR A 60 -4.55 -8.51 3.48
N CYS A 61 -3.40 -8.56 2.80
CA CYS A 61 -3.24 -9.22 1.51
C CYS A 61 -2.30 -10.41 1.67
N PRO A 62 -2.81 -11.61 2.05
CA PRO A 62 -2.00 -12.81 2.11
C PRO A 62 -1.39 -13.12 0.74
N LYS A 63 -0.14 -13.61 0.71
CA LYS A 63 0.57 -13.98 -0.53
C LYS A 63 -0.27 -14.93 -1.40
N GLU A 64 -0.89 -15.93 -0.79
CA GLU A 64 -1.75 -16.89 -1.50
C GLU A 64 -2.90 -16.22 -2.27
N GLN A 65 -3.47 -15.13 -1.74
CA GLN A 65 -4.55 -14.41 -2.42
C GLN A 65 -4.02 -13.59 -3.60
N ILE A 66 -2.82 -13.02 -3.47
CA ILE A 66 -2.15 -12.29 -4.56
C ILE A 66 -1.75 -13.27 -5.68
N GLU A 67 -1.27 -14.47 -5.34
CA GLU A 67 -0.96 -15.54 -6.31
C GLU A 67 -2.21 -16.04 -7.05
N LYS A 68 -3.33 -16.23 -6.33
CA LYS A 68 -4.62 -16.56 -6.93
C LYS A 68 -5.10 -15.47 -7.88
N LEU A 69 -4.93 -14.20 -7.51
CA LEU A 69 -5.26 -13.07 -8.38
C LEU A 69 -4.37 -13.07 -9.62
N ASN A 70 -3.05 -13.22 -9.45
CA ASN A 70 -2.08 -13.27 -10.55
C ASN A 70 -2.46 -14.34 -11.61
N THR A 71 -2.87 -15.52 -11.14
CA THR A 71 -3.33 -16.62 -12.02
C THR A 71 -4.57 -16.22 -12.83
N LYS A 72 -5.52 -15.50 -12.22
CA LYS A 72 -6.75 -15.03 -12.88
C LYS A 72 -6.51 -13.93 -13.90
N VAL A 73 -5.42 -13.16 -13.74
CA VAL A 73 -5.05 -12.06 -14.66
C VAL A 73 -3.91 -12.47 -15.59
N GLU A 74 -3.84 -13.74 -15.98
CA GLU A 74 -2.86 -14.25 -16.96
C GLU A 74 -1.39 -13.96 -16.56
N ASN A 75 -1.07 -14.07 -15.27
CA ASN A 75 0.26 -13.85 -14.69
C ASN A 75 0.82 -12.41 -14.83
N ARG A 76 -0.06 -11.40 -14.99
CA ARG A 76 0.35 -9.99 -15.14
C ARG A 76 0.90 -9.32 -13.88
N LEU A 77 0.82 -9.96 -12.72
CA LEU A 77 1.27 -9.45 -11.42
C LEU A 77 2.57 -10.12 -10.93
N GLN A 78 3.27 -10.87 -11.79
CA GLN A 78 4.48 -11.61 -11.41
C GLN A 78 5.56 -10.71 -10.78
N GLU A 79 5.72 -9.49 -11.28
CA GLU A 79 6.64 -8.50 -10.72
C GLU A 79 6.25 -8.10 -9.29
N ILE A 80 4.98 -7.80 -9.06
CA ILE A 80 4.46 -7.45 -7.73
C ILE A 80 4.64 -8.61 -6.76
N LEU A 81 4.38 -9.85 -7.18
CA LEU A 81 4.64 -11.03 -6.37
C LEU A 81 6.11 -11.16 -6.00
N GLY A 82 7.02 -10.96 -6.96
CA GLY A 82 8.46 -11.01 -6.70
C GLY A 82 8.90 -9.94 -5.70
N ILE A 83 8.33 -8.74 -5.76
CA ILE A 83 8.63 -7.66 -4.81
C ILE A 83 8.10 -7.99 -3.42
N VAL A 84 6.83 -8.42 -3.31
CA VAL A 84 6.23 -8.82 -2.02
C VAL A 84 6.99 -10.00 -1.40
N GLU A 85 7.53 -10.92 -2.19
CA GLU A 85 8.29 -12.07 -1.69
C GLU A 85 9.69 -11.70 -1.19
N ASN A 86 10.34 -10.71 -1.78
CA ASN A 86 11.77 -10.42 -1.54
C ASN A 86 12.01 -9.10 -0.78
N HIS A 87 10.95 -8.40 -0.36
CA HIS A 87 11.08 -7.15 0.39
C HIS A 87 11.69 -7.35 1.78
N LYS A 88 12.28 -6.29 2.32
CA LYS A 88 12.86 -6.26 3.67
C LYS A 88 12.03 -5.35 4.58
N PRO A 89 11.10 -5.88 5.38
CA PRO A 89 10.17 -5.07 6.16
C PRO A 89 10.86 -4.18 7.20
N GLU A 90 12.09 -4.50 7.59
CA GLU A 90 12.92 -3.68 8.48
C GLU A 90 13.57 -2.45 7.79
N VAL A 91 13.54 -2.39 6.45
CA VAL A 91 14.15 -1.32 5.65
C VAL A 91 13.11 -0.55 4.83
N GLU A 92 12.13 -1.23 4.25
CA GLU A 92 11.20 -0.65 3.30
C GLU A 92 9.76 -1.05 3.59
N VAL A 93 8.85 -0.19 3.14
CA VAL A 93 7.41 -0.46 3.13
C VAL A 93 7.02 -0.93 1.73
N VAL A 94 6.38 -2.09 1.67
CA VAL A 94 5.72 -2.59 0.47
C VAL A 94 4.25 -2.80 0.78
N MET A 95 3.38 -2.17 -0.02
CA MET A 95 1.92 -2.26 0.11
C MET A 95 1.26 -2.30 -1.27
N ILE A 96 -0.02 -2.68 -1.32
CA ILE A 96 -0.80 -2.72 -2.57
C ILE A 96 -2.03 -1.81 -2.46
N GLY A 97 -2.11 -0.78 -3.29
CA GLY A 97 -3.35 -0.03 -3.49
C GLY A 97 -4.29 -0.78 -4.43
N ILE A 98 -5.56 -0.91 -4.06
CA ILE A 98 -6.62 -1.58 -4.82
C ILE A 98 -7.67 -0.53 -5.19
N GLY A 99 -7.79 -0.25 -6.49
CA GLY A 99 -8.79 0.66 -7.06
C GLY A 99 -9.77 -0.08 -7.96
N SER A 100 -10.59 0.65 -8.71
CA SER A 100 -11.66 0.17 -9.62
C SER A 100 -11.23 -0.90 -10.65
N GLY A 101 -10.95 -2.12 -10.20
CA GLY A 101 -10.42 -3.21 -11.04
C GLY A 101 -8.91 -3.15 -11.31
N GLU A 102 -8.18 -2.25 -10.65
CA GLU A 102 -6.74 -2.08 -10.83
C GLU A 102 -5.99 -2.23 -9.50
N ILE A 103 -4.75 -2.69 -9.57
CA ILE A 103 -3.84 -2.65 -8.43
C ILE A 103 -2.63 -1.76 -8.72
N LYS A 104 -2.07 -1.18 -7.67
CA LYS A 104 -0.88 -0.35 -7.71
C LYS A 104 0.06 -0.75 -6.59
N LEU A 105 1.31 -1.04 -6.93
CA LEU A 105 2.36 -1.22 -5.94
C LEU A 105 2.69 0.13 -5.28
N ILE A 106 2.77 0.12 -3.96
CA ILE A 106 3.28 1.22 -3.15
C ILE A 106 4.57 0.70 -2.53
N GLN A 107 5.69 1.35 -2.83
CA GLN A 107 6.99 1.00 -2.29
C GLN A 107 7.77 2.26 -1.95
N PHE A 108 8.31 2.32 -0.73
CA PHE A 108 9.21 3.39 -0.30
C PHE A 108 10.07 2.94 0.87
N ALA A 109 11.27 3.51 0.98
CA ALA A 109 12.15 3.37 2.14
C ALA A 109 12.02 4.64 3.01
N PRO A 110 11.37 4.56 4.18
CA PRO A 110 11.22 5.72 5.06
C PRO A 110 12.52 6.03 5.80
N GLU A 111 12.71 7.31 6.15
CA GLU A 111 13.74 7.75 7.09
C GLU A 111 13.03 8.46 8.26
N PRO A 112 13.04 7.91 9.49
CA PRO A 112 13.75 6.70 9.93
C PRO A 112 13.09 5.38 9.43
N SER A 113 13.76 4.24 9.63
CA SER A 113 13.30 2.93 9.16
C SER A 113 11.96 2.50 9.79
N PRO A 114 11.21 1.54 9.20
CA PRO A 114 9.91 1.12 9.73
C PRO A 114 9.90 0.73 11.23
N PRO A 115 10.87 -0.06 11.75
CA PRO A 115 10.94 -0.34 13.18
C PRO A 115 11.13 0.92 14.04
N ALA A 116 11.98 1.84 13.58
CA ALA A 116 12.24 3.10 14.29
C ALA A 116 11.04 4.05 14.22
N CYS A 117 10.30 4.10 13.11
CA CYS A 117 9.02 4.81 13.03
C CYS A 117 8.03 4.28 14.06
N PHE A 118 7.91 2.95 14.18
CA PHE A 118 7.02 2.30 15.14
C PHE A 118 7.39 2.64 16.59
N GLU A 119 8.67 2.52 16.94
CA GLU A 119 9.17 2.88 18.28
C GLU A 119 8.96 4.37 18.60
N GLN A 120 9.23 5.27 17.65
CA GLN A 120 9.12 6.72 17.86
C GLN A 120 7.67 7.21 17.99
N LEU A 121 6.76 6.63 17.22
CA LEU A 121 5.35 7.00 17.30
C LEU A 121 4.73 6.51 18.60
N GLY A 122 5.21 5.40 19.17
CA GLY A 122 4.77 4.88 20.47
C GLY A 122 3.27 4.60 20.55
N LYS A 123 2.62 4.47 19.39
CA LYS A 123 1.20 4.14 19.24
C LYS A 123 1.06 2.64 19.06
N ASP A 124 0.00 2.08 19.60
CA ASP A 124 -0.43 0.74 19.22
C ASP A 124 -0.95 0.73 17.76
N VAL A 125 -1.00 -0.47 17.20
CA VAL A 125 -1.38 -0.72 15.80
C VAL A 125 -2.80 -0.22 15.53
N ASP A 126 -3.73 -0.48 16.44
CA ASP A 126 -5.14 -0.08 16.32
C ASP A 126 -5.29 1.45 16.18
N ASN A 127 -4.61 2.23 17.02
CA ASN A 127 -4.66 3.70 16.94
C ASN A 127 -4.00 4.24 15.67
N LEU A 128 -2.95 3.59 15.15
CA LEU A 128 -2.34 3.96 13.87
C LEU A 128 -3.27 3.66 12.70
N LEU A 129 -3.92 2.50 12.74
CA LEU A 129 -4.89 2.07 11.74
C LEU A 129 -6.05 3.06 11.66
N GLU A 130 -6.72 3.34 12.77
CA GLU A 130 -7.85 4.28 12.84
C GLU A 130 -7.46 5.68 12.35
N LEU A 131 -6.31 6.19 12.78
CA LEU A 131 -5.81 7.50 12.36
C LEU A 131 -5.58 7.57 10.85
N LEU A 132 -4.93 6.56 10.29
CA LEU A 132 -4.59 6.54 8.87
C LEU A 132 -5.83 6.34 8.00
N GLU A 133 -6.78 5.51 8.42
CA GLU A 133 -8.07 5.37 7.74
C GLU A 133 -8.88 6.66 7.76
N GLN A 134 -8.91 7.37 8.90
CA GLN A 134 -9.54 8.68 8.97
C GLN A 134 -8.90 9.65 7.96
N ARG A 135 -7.56 9.76 7.96
CA ARG A 135 -6.82 10.63 7.03
C ARG A 135 -7.01 10.22 5.57
N MET A 136 -7.08 8.92 5.27
CA MET A 136 -7.38 8.43 3.92
C MET A 136 -8.75 8.90 3.47
N ASN A 137 -9.78 8.73 4.31
CA ASN A 137 -11.13 9.14 3.98
C ASN A 137 -11.21 10.66 3.73
N GLU A 138 -10.55 11.47 4.57
CA GLU A 138 -10.49 12.93 4.39
C GLU A 138 -9.80 13.36 3.08
N GLN A 139 -8.70 12.70 2.70
CA GLN A 139 -7.89 13.10 1.53
C GLN A 139 -8.37 12.51 0.21
N LEU A 140 -8.86 11.26 0.22
CA LEU A 140 -9.20 10.52 -0.99
C LEU A 140 -10.66 10.77 -1.43
N GLN A 141 -11.56 11.10 -0.50
CA GLN A 141 -12.94 11.48 -0.82
C GLN A 141 -13.09 12.97 -1.17
N SER A 142 -12.02 13.77 -1.04
CA SER A 142 -11.97 15.18 -1.43
C SER A 142 -11.79 15.47 -2.93
#